data_AF-A0A7X3Y9J5-F1
#
_entry.id   AF-A0A7X3Y9J5-F1
#
_cell.length_a   1.000
_cell.length_b   1.000
_cell.length_c   1.000
_cell.angle_alpha   90.00
_cell.angle_beta   90.00
_cell.angle_gamma   90.00
#
_symmetry.space_group_name_H-M   'P 1'
#
loop_
_entity.id
_entity.type
_entity.pdbx_description
1 polymer ?
#
loop_
_entity_poly.entity_id
_entity_poly.type
_entity_poly.pdbx_seq_one_letter_code
_entity_poly.pdbx_strand_id
1 'polypeptide(L)' 'MATITVRNVDDKLVAALKARAKANQRSLEGEVRHLLVQQALRHARLEDFRERTARLAALTADRPQTGSALLLREDRDR' A
#
# COMPACT_ATOMS: atom_id res chain seq x y z
N MET A 1 -25.30 7.25 -2.74
CA MET A 1 -24.64 6.01 -2.27
C MET A 1 -24.75 4.99 -3.38
N ALA A 2 -23.67 4.28 -3.70
CA ALA A 2 -23.70 3.20 -4.69
C ALA A 2 -23.73 1.85 -3.97
N THR A 3 -24.54 0.91 -4.45
CA THR A 3 -24.68 -0.44 -3.88
C THR A 3 -24.22 -1.45 -4.92
N ILE A 4 -23.36 -2.38 -4.51
CA ILE A 4 -22.90 -3.49 -5.34
C ILE A 4 -23.49 -4.78 -4.77
N THR A 5 -24.20 -5.54 -5.60
CA THR A 5 -24.69 -6.88 -5.25
C THR A 5 -23.88 -7.92 -6.00
N VAL A 6 -23.24 -8.83 -5.27
CA VAL A 6 -22.49 -9.95 -5.83
C VAL A 6 -23.30 -11.23 -5.60
N ARG A 7 -23.68 -11.90 -6.69
CA ARG A 7 -24.46 -13.15 -6.64
C ARG A 7 -23.53 -14.36 -6.72
N ASN A 8 -24.03 -15.52 -6.31
CA ASN A 8 -23.35 -16.81 -6.42
C ASN A 8 -21.98 -16.84 -5.72
N VAL A 9 -21.90 -16.27 -4.52
CA VAL A 9 -20.69 -16.31 -3.69
C VAL A 9 -20.68 -17.61 -2.89
N ASP A 10 -19.58 -18.35 -2.96
CA ASP A 10 -19.40 -19.59 -2.20
C ASP A 10 -19.46 -19.34 -0.68
N ASP A 11 -20.20 -20.17 0.04
CA ASP A 11 -20.34 -20.09 1.51
C ASP A 11 -18.98 -20.18 2.23
N LYS A 12 -18.03 -20.95 1.68
CA LYS A 12 -16.67 -21.02 2.21
C LYS A 12 -15.96 -19.67 2.13
N LEU A 13 -16.17 -18.94 1.03
CA LEU A 13 -15.62 -17.60 0.86
C LEU A 13 -16.27 -16.62 1.84
N VAL A 14 -17.59 -16.70 2.03
CA VAL A 14 -18.29 -15.87 3.03
C VAL A 14 -17.76 -16.14 4.44
N ALA A 15 -17.56 -17.41 4.81
CA ALA A 15 -17.00 -17.79 6.11
C ALA A 15 -15.58 -17.24 6.31
N ALA A 16 -14.71 -17.36 5.30
CA ALA A 16 -13.36 -16.82 5.33
C ALA A 16 -13.35 -15.29 5.49
N LEU A 17 -14.23 -14.58 4.77
CA LEU A 17 -14.36 -13.12 4.87
C LEU A 17 -14.86 -12.69 6.26
N LYS A 18 -15.80 -13.43 6.86
CA LYS A 18 -16.28 -13.17 8.23
C LYS A 18 -15.17 -13.35 9.27
N ALA A 19 -14.38 -14.43 9.15
CA ALA A 19 -13.25 -14.68 10.04
C ALA A 19 -12.20 -13.56 9.94
N ARG A 20 -11.88 -13.14 8.71
CA ARG A 20 -10.96 -12.04 8.44
C ARG A 20 -11.48 -10.70 8.97
N ALA A 21 -12.76 -10.40 8.76
CA ALA A 21 -13.41 -9.20 9.29
C ALA A 21 -13.31 -9.13 10.82
N LYS A 22 -13.55 -10.26 11.52
CA LYS A 22 -13.39 -10.39 12.97
C LYS A 22 -11.94 -10.13 13.40
N ALA A 23 -10.96 -10.71 12.71
CA ALA A 23 -9.55 -10.49 13.00
C ALA A 23 -9.13 -9.02 12.83
N ASN A 24 -9.69 -8.34 11.82
CA ASN A 24 -9.43 -6.92 11.54
C ASN A 24 -10.33 -5.95 12.31
N GLN A 25 -11.17 -6.42 13.24
CA GLN A 25 -12.09 -5.61 14.03
C GLN A 25 -13.03 -4.74 13.17
N ARG A 26 -13.51 -5.29 12.05
CA ARG A 26 -14.40 -4.62 11.09
C ARG A 26 -15.67 -5.44 10.87
N SER A 27 -16.73 -4.77 10.41
CA SER A 27 -17.89 -5.47 9.87
C SER A 27 -17.52 -6.19 8.57
N LEU A 28 -18.30 -7.20 8.19
CA LEU A 28 -18.12 -7.90 6.91
C LEU A 28 -18.14 -6.92 5.72
N GLU A 29 -19.10 -6.00 5.72
CA GLU A 29 -19.20 -4.95 4.71
C GLU A 29 -17.95 -4.06 4.71
N GLY A 30 -17.49 -3.64 5.89
CA GLY A 30 -16.29 -2.81 6.03
C GLY A 30 -15.03 -3.50 5.49
N GLU A 31 -14.88 -4.80 5.76
CA GLU A 31 -13.76 -5.59 5.23
C GLU A 31 -13.85 -5.73 3.71
N VAL A 32 -15.03 -6.05 3.16
CA VAL A 32 -15.23 -6.15 1.70
C VAL A 32 -14.95 -4.82 1.02
N ARG A 33 -15.46 -3.71 1.56
CA ARG A 33 -15.18 -2.36 1.04
C ARG A 33 -13.69 -2.06 1.06
N HIS A 34 -13.00 -2.38 2.16
CA HIS A 34 -11.56 -2.19 2.27
C HIS A 34 -10.79 -3.01 1.22
N LEU A 35 -11.17 -4.27 1.00
CA LEU A 35 -10.57 -5.13 -0.01
C LEU A 35 -10.78 -4.57 -1.42
N LEU A 36 -11.99 -4.12 -1.75
CA LEU A 36 -12.29 -3.50 -3.04
C LEU A 36 -11.44 -2.24 -3.26
N VAL A 37 -11.35 -1.36 -2.26
CA VAL A 37 -10.52 -0.14 -2.33
C VAL A 37 -9.04 -0.48 -2.49
N GLN A 38 -8.54 -1.48 -1.76
CA GLN A 38 -7.14 -1.90 -1.89
C GLN A 38 -6.83 -2.45 -3.28
N GLN A 39 -7.69 -3.32 -3.81
CA GLN A 39 -7.43 -3.98 -5.10
C GLN A 39 -7.68 -3.05 -6.28
N ALA A 40 -8.79 -2.32 -6.30
CA ALA A 40 -9.15 -1.42 -7.39
C ALA A 40 -8.17 -0.25 -7.53
N LEU A 41 -7.66 0.27 -6.41
CA LEU A 41 -6.75 1.41 -6.42
C LEU A 41 -5.27 1.01 -6.35
N ARG A 42 -4.95 -0.29 -6.38
CA ARG A 42 -3.56 -0.75 -6.23
C ARG A 42 -2.65 -0.23 -7.34
N HIS A 43 -3.13 -0.32 -8.58
CA HIS A 43 -2.36 0.10 -9.75
C HIS A 43 -2.23 1.63 -9.83
N ALA A 44 -3.32 2.36 -9.57
CA ALA A 44 -3.29 3.82 -9.50
C ALA A 44 -2.28 4.33 -8.46
N ARG A 45 -2.22 3.71 -7.27
CA ARG A 45 -1.23 4.09 -6.24
C ARG A 45 0.21 3.80 -6.65
N LEU A 46 0.45 2.72 -7.40
CA LEU A 46 1.80 2.38 -7.82
C LEU A 46 2.32 3.34 -8.89
N GLU A 47 1.48 3.70 -9.85
CA GLU A 47 1.82 4.71 -10.87
C GLU A 47 2.03 6.09 -10.24
N ASP A 48 1.12 6.55 -9.38
CA ASP A 48 1.28 7.79 -8.61
C ASP A 48 2.60 7.79 -7.79
N PHE A 49 2.93 6.65 -7.17
CA PHE A 49 4.17 6.51 -6.41
C PHE A 49 5.41 6.58 -7.31
N ARG A 50 5.37 5.90 -8.47
CA ARG A 50 6.45 5.94 -9.47
C ARG A 50 6.67 7.35 -10.00
N GLU A 51 5.60 8.08 -10.34
CA GLU A 51 5.70 9.46 -10.80
C GLU A 51 6.29 10.38 -9.73
N ARG A 52 5.83 10.26 -8.49
CA ARG A 52 6.35 11.06 -7.36
C ARG A 52 7.82 10.76 -7.09
N THR A 53 8.22 9.50 -7.10
CA THR A 53 9.61 9.11 -6.87
C THR A 53 10.52 9.55 -8.03
N ALA A 54 10.06 9.44 -9.28
CA ALA A 54 10.79 9.97 -10.43
C ALA A 54 10.98 11.50 -10.33
N ARG A 55 9.95 12.23 -9.91
CA ARG A 55 10.04 13.68 -9.67
C ARG A 55 11.07 14.00 -8.58
N LEU A 56 11.03 13.29 -7.45
CA LEU A 56 11.99 13.50 -6.36
C LEU A 56 13.42 13.19 -6.79
N ALA A 57 13.63 12.09 -7.53
CA ALA A 57 14.93 11.72 -8.06
C ALA A 57 15.48 12.81 -9.00
N ALA A 58 14.64 13.38 -9.86
CA ALA A 58 15.03 14.48 -10.74
C ALA A 58 15.47 15.73 -9.99
N LEU A 59 14.82 16.07 -8.86
CA LEU A 59 15.18 17.22 -8.03
C LEU A 59 16.57 17.08 -7.36
N THR A 60 17.06 15.86 -7.23
CA THR A 60 18.36 15.55 -6.60
C THR A 60 19.40 15.03 -7.57
N ALA A 61 19.07 14.89 -8.87
CA ALA A 61 19.92 14.23 -9.85
C ALA A 61 21.31 14.88 -9.97
N ASP A 62 21.36 16.22 -9.99
CA ASP A 62 22.60 16.98 -10.13
C ASP A 62 23.23 17.40 -8.78
N ARG A 63 22.71 16.87 -7.66
CA ARG A 63 23.26 17.16 -6.33
C ARG A 63 24.22 16.06 -5.90
N PRO A 64 25.53 16.34 -5.71
CA PRO A 64 26.46 15.35 -5.19
C PRO A 64 25.99 14.88 -3.81
N GLN A 65 25.81 13.57 -3.66
CA GLN A 65 25.43 12.93 -2.39
C GLN A 65 26.65 12.23 -1.81
N THR A 66 26.99 12.54 -0.56
CA THR A 66 28.02 11.78 0.16
C THR A 66 27.43 10.44 0.59
N GLY A 67 28.10 9.34 0.25
CA GLY A 67 27.67 8.00 0.64
C GLY A 67 27.63 7.87 2.17
N SER A 68 26.52 7.37 2.71
CA SER A 68 26.34 7.19 4.16
C SER A 68 27.42 6.32 4.80
N ALA A 69 27.98 5.36 4.05
CA ALA A 69 29.08 4.53 4.51
C ALA A 69 30.37 5.30 4.81
N LEU A 70 30.62 6.42 4.12
CA LEU A 70 31.76 7.30 4.42
C LEU A 70 31.53 8.06 5.72
N LEU A 71 30.34 8.65 5.88
CA LEU A 71 29.95 9.36 7.11
C LEU A 71 30.03 8.45 8.35
N LEU A 72 29.60 7.20 8.22
CA LEU A 72 29.66 6.19 9.30
C LEU A 72 31.08 5.69 9.62
N ARG A 73 32.06 5.93 8.74
CA ARG A 73 33.48 5.66 9.03
C ARG A 73 34.09 6.87 9.73
N GLU A 74 33.86 8.07 9.20
CA GLU A 74 34.30 9.34 9.80
C GLU A 74 33.83 9.47 11.26
N ASP A 75 32.59 9.10 11.56
CA ASP A 75 32.03 9.13 12.91
C ASP A 75 32.66 8.08 13.85
N ARG A 76 33.11 6.95 13.30
CA ARG A 76 33.75 5.86 14.06
C ARG A 76 35.20 6.15 14.42
N ASP A 77 35.86 6.93 13.57
CA ASP A 77 37.28 7.28 13.70
C ASP A 77 37.49 8.56 14.55
N ARG A 78 36.41 9.10 15.15
CA ARG A 78 36.39 10.30 16.00
C ARG A 78 36.44 9.97 17.48
#